data_AF-A0AAN6GA77-F1
#
_entry.id   AF-A0AAN6GA77-F1
#
_cell.length_a   1.000
_cell.length_b   1.000
_cell.length_c   1.000
_cell.angle_alpha   90.00
_cell.angle_beta   90.00
_cell.angle_gamma   90.00
#
_symmetry.space_group_name_H-M   'P 1'
#
loop_
_entity.id
_entity.type
_entity.pdbx_description
1 polymer ?
#
loop_
_entity_poly.entity_id
_entity_poly.type
_entity_poly.pdbx_seq_one_letter_code
_entity_poly.pdbx_strand_id
1 'polypeptide(L)'
;MWFTLKSRWTQLAVLLLAATSALQAVVGTPLDFDTDAPSFAVERATGKYVGATCSANDECFSKNCQLVNGTQKKTCQRQPFNGPCFQNNNCLSRKCSQGKCAASPLNGECNSVSDCANASSKVCSGGKCNARTTALLAPNSACSADGDCVSGHCESLRSCFDSTGLEGSCSPGALHCTRLPLGSTCANDGDCAEGFCRSGVCSTSRTGDACVSETQCVGTSICGTTGQCHTPSRRSLYPQDVCGSNTQCKSGRCVKDLLITDQLDTAFPYAGTGRTPYTQPTMCDYFRLGEPLCRDYVDCGPTGTCINGVCALGAQYDPCLLNQHCADICGLDGFCIPQQPAGSIEVGDPCTANSTCQTNRCELGFIYRPLPNVQPVTYQYVQDTVCVKARIDGPCQFDAQCEVGACRNGVCTQLNIGDSCSSYNECVTFRCTAGICELASTHTYCSLSSQCYSNACKPIYCAPGTPNCDPHTWCDPVPVLGTCRDDSDCDSVFDSVTCDLRDNTCRYRTNHACSSGVECLSGICAAGKCS
;
A
#
# COMPACT_ATOMS: atom_id res chain seq x y z
N MET A 1 64.41 -58.71 -13.02
CA MET A 1 64.90 -60.03 -13.44
C MET A 1 63.82 -60.66 -14.28
N TRP A 2 64.13 -60.91 -15.57
CA TRP A 2 63.39 -61.71 -16.55
C TRP A 2 62.04 -61.15 -17.06
N PHE A 3 62.05 -60.55 -18.26
CA PHE A 3 61.66 -61.12 -19.58
C PHE A 3 60.13 -61.21 -19.70
N THR A 4 59.45 -60.72 -20.74
CA THR A 4 59.69 -60.84 -22.19
C THR A 4 58.71 -59.90 -22.90
N LEU A 5 59.16 -59.12 -23.89
CA LEU A 5 58.81 -59.18 -25.34
C LEU A 5 57.30 -59.16 -25.68
N LYS A 6 56.78 -58.51 -26.73
CA LYS A 6 57.19 -57.56 -27.79
C LYS A 6 56.01 -57.66 -28.77
N SER A 7 55.40 -56.56 -29.22
CA SER A 7 54.96 -56.45 -30.62
C SER A 7 54.59 -55.01 -30.93
N ARG A 8 55.30 -54.44 -31.90
CA ARG A 8 55.17 -53.06 -32.40
C ARG A 8 54.34 -53.09 -33.68
N TRP A 9 53.08 -52.64 -33.68
CA TRP A 9 52.33 -52.38 -34.91
C TRP A 9 51.24 -51.27 -34.79
N THR A 10 51.33 -50.35 -33.83
CA THR A 10 50.25 -49.37 -33.55
C THR A 10 50.74 -47.95 -33.30
N GLN A 11 51.64 -47.43 -34.14
CA GLN A 11 52.04 -46.01 -34.09
C GLN A 11 51.79 -45.22 -35.39
N LEU A 12 50.91 -45.72 -36.26
CA LEU A 12 50.41 -44.94 -37.41
C LEU A 12 48.89 -44.69 -37.39
N ALA A 13 48.19 -45.08 -36.32
CA ALA A 13 46.74 -44.87 -36.17
C ALA A 13 46.33 -43.96 -34.99
N VAL A 14 47.29 -43.37 -34.26
CA VAL A 14 47.03 -42.58 -33.04
C VAL A 14 46.96 -41.06 -33.29
N LEU A 15 47.03 -40.62 -34.55
CA LEU A 15 46.85 -39.20 -34.93
C LEU A 15 45.46 -38.87 -35.50
N LEU A 16 44.49 -39.81 -35.46
CA LEU A 16 43.13 -39.60 -35.99
C LEU A 16 41.98 -39.87 -35.00
N LEU A 17 42.25 -40.00 -33.71
CA LEU A 17 41.24 -40.32 -32.68
C LEU A 17 41.28 -39.37 -31.46
N ALA A 18 41.66 -38.10 -31.68
CA ALA A 18 41.64 -37.05 -30.67
C ALA A 18 40.57 -35.97 -30.96
N ALA A 19 39.40 -36.38 -31.46
CA ALA A 19 38.31 -35.46 -31.79
C ALA A 19 36.92 -36.02 -31.49
N THR A 20 36.70 -36.68 -30.35
CA THR A 20 35.35 -36.99 -29.85
C THR A 20 35.38 -37.32 -28.34
N SER A 21 35.34 -36.30 -27.47
CA SER A 21 34.94 -36.49 -26.06
C SER A 21 34.54 -35.17 -25.40
N ALA A 22 33.28 -34.78 -25.55
CA ALA A 22 32.54 -33.94 -24.61
C ALA A 22 31.03 -34.01 -24.94
N LEU A 23 30.37 -35.09 -24.54
CA LEU A 23 28.92 -35.22 -24.55
C LEU A 23 28.48 -35.94 -23.28
N GLN A 24 28.19 -35.17 -22.23
CA GLN A 24 27.20 -35.50 -21.21
C GLN A 24 26.54 -34.20 -20.75
N ALA A 25 25.34 -33.92 -21.27
CA ALA A 25 24.35 -33.07 -20.63
C ALA A 25 22.96 -33.54 -21.06
N VAL A 26 22.29 -34.18 -20.09
CA VAL A 26 20.85 -34.28 -19.82
C VAL A 26 19.89 -34.23 -21.02
N VAL A 27 19.24 -35.39 -21.24
CA VAL A 27 18.07 -35.58 -22.09
C VAL A 27 16.87 -34.85 -21.47
N GLY A 28 16.38 -33.82 -22.15
CA GLY A 28 15.04 -33.28 -22.01
C GLY A 28 14.46 -33.06 -23.40
N THR A 29 13.73 -34.06 -23.92
CA THR A 29 12.89 -33.92 -25.12
C THR A 29 11.72 -32.99 -24.80
N PRO A 30 11.38 -32.07 -25.72
CA PRO A 30 10.43 -32.47 -26.75
C PRO A 30 11.01 -32.24 -28.15
N LEU A 31 11.20 -33.34 -28.86
CA LEU A 31 11.22 -33.33 -30.30
C LEU A 31 9.76 -33.25 -30.75
N ASP A 32 9.29 -32.05 -31.03
CA ASP A 32 8.20 -31.87 -31.98
C ASP A 32 8.82 -31.22 -33.23
N PHE A 33 9.47 -32.06 -34.04
CA PHE A 33 9.88 -31.69 -35.37
C PHE A 33 8.62 -31.64 -36.23
N ASP A 34 8.06 -30.45 -36.32
CA ASP A 34 7.03 -30.10 -37.29
C ASP A 34 7.60 -30.37 -38.69
N THR A 35 7.15 -31.47 -39.28
CA THR A 35 7.52 -31.92 -40.63
C THR A 35 6.93 -30.95 -41.64
N ASP A 36 7.69 -29.94 -42.06
CA ASP A 36 7.37 -29.13 -43.25
C ASP A 36 8.67 -28.54 -43.85
N ALA A 37 9.46 -29.41 -44.47
CA ALA A 37 10.40 -28.99 -45.50
C ALA A 37 9.66 -28.98 -46.85
N PRO A 38 9.71 -27.89 -47.63
CA PRO A 38 9.45 -27.99 -49.06
C PRO A 38 10.72 -27.74 -49.88
N SER A 39 10.99 -28.71 -50.75
CA SER A 39 11.55 -28.57 -52.10
C SER A 39 12.81 -27.70 -52.29
N PHE A 40 13.90 -28.38 -52.68
CA PHE A 40 15.08 -27.81 -53.34
C PHE A 40 14.70 -27.12 -54.67
N ALA A 41 14.22 -25.88 -54.63
CA ALA A 41 14.32 -24.88 -55.72
C ALA A 41 13.42 -23.66 -55.46
N VAL A 42 13.79 -22.76 -54.54
CA VAL A 42 13.49 -21.31 -54.61
C VAL A 42 14.60 -20.56 -53.85
N GLU A 43 14.95 -19.37 -54.33
CA GLU A 43 15.98 -18.44 -53.87
C GLU A 43 16.29 -18.45 -52.36
N ARG A 44 17.58 -18.32 -52.03
CA ARG A 44 18.13 -18.25 -50.68
C ARG A 44 17.34 -17.25 -49.81
N ALA A 45 16.57 -17.79 -48.88
CA ALA A 45 16.03 -17.07 -47.73
C ALA A 45 17.17 -16.34 -46.98
N THR A 46 17.27 -15.02 -47.11
CA THR A 46 18.18 -14.20 -46.31
C THR A 46 17.54 -13.91 -44.95
N GLY A 47 17.82 -14.75 -43.94
CA GLY A 47 17.38 -14.53 -42.55
C GLY A 47 17.48 -15.76 -41.65
N LYS A 48 17.55 -15.56 -40.34
CA LYS A 48 17.55 -16.60 -39.29
C LYS A 48 16.14 -17.16 -39.06
N TYR A 49 16.04 -18.47 -38.84
CA TYR A 49 14.77 -19.16 -38.60
C TYR A 49 14.17 -18.85 -37.22
N VAL A 50 12.85 -19.08 -37.10
CA VAL A 50 12.13 -18.97 -35.81
C VAL A 50 12.82 -19.85 -34.75
N GLY A 51 13.03 -19.29 -33.55
CA GLY A 51 13.78 -19.91 -32.45
C GLY A 51 15.27 -19.55 -32.40
N ALA A 52 15.87 -19.06 -33.50
CA ALA A 52 17.25 -18.61 -33.51
C ALA A 52 17.43 -17.29 -32.74
N THR A 53 18.60 -17.07 -32.15
CA THR A 53 18.90 -15.82 -31.42
C THR A 53 19.12 -14.66 -32.38
N CYS A 54 18.53 -13.51 -32.09
CA CYS A 54 18.56 -12.33 -32.94
C CYS A 54 18.80 -11.06 -32.11
N SER A 55 19.29 -10.00 -32.74
CA SER A 55 19.41 -8.68 -32.12
C SER A 55 18.45 -7.67 -32.74
N ALA A 56 18.12 -7.82 -34.02
CA ALA A 56 17.15 -7.01 -34.75
C ALA A 56 16.16 -7.84 -35.59
N ASN A 57 15.01 -7.23 -35.92
CA ASN A 57 13.95 -7.84 -36.74
C ASN A 57 14.46 -8.29 -38.10
N ASP A 58 15.33 -7.52 -38.75
CA ASP A 58 15.82 -7.82 -40.09
C ASP A 58 16.70 -9.07 -40.17
N GLU A 59 17.27 -9.49 -39.04
CA GLU A 59 18.00 -10.76 -38.95
C GLU A 59 17.07 -11.96 -39.01
N CYS A 60 15.78 -11.80 -38.72
CA CYS A 60 14.82 -12.88 -38.69
C CYS A 60 14.14 -13.04 -40.04
N PHE A 61 14.04 -14.27 -40.48
CA PHE A 61 13.25 -14.63 -41.66
C PHE A 61 11.80 -14.17 -41.48
N SER A 62 11.23 -14.26 -40.27
CA SER A 62 9.91 -13.73 -39.95
C SER A 62 9.83 -12.21 -39.83
N LYS A 63 10.94 -11.48 -39.87
CA LYS A 63 11.02 -10.05 -39.52
C LYS A 63 10.53 -9.71 -38.10
N ASN A 64 10.53 -10.67 -37.18
CA ASN A 64 10.09 -10.47 -35.79
C ASN A 64 11.11 -11.04 -34.80
N CYS A 65 11.86 -10.16 -34.13
CA CYS A 65 12.86 -10.48 -33.12
C CYS A 65 12.38 -10.00 -31.76
N GLN A 66 11.95 -10.92 -30.90
CA GLN A 66 11.30 -10.60 -29.61
C GLN A 66 11.98 -11.32 -28.45
N LEU A 67 11.83 -10.76 -27.25
CA LEU A 67 12.24 -11.40 -26.01
C LEU A 67 11.44 -12.69 -25.79
N VAL A 68 12.12 -13.75 -25.36
CA VAL A 68 11.45 -14.97 -24.88
C VAL A 68 11.02 -14.74 -23.44
N ASN A 69 9.75 -15.01 -23.15
CA ASN A 69 9.11 -14.71 -21.88
C ASN A 69 9.95 -15.22 -20.69
N GLY A 70 10.28 -14.33 -19.74
CA GLY A 70 11.11 -14.64 -18.57
C GLY A 70 12.63 -14.62 -18.78
N THR A 71 13.14 -14.19 -19.94
CA THR A 71 14.59 -14.07 -20.20
C THR A 71 14.95 -12.76 -20.90
N GLN A 72 16.21 -12.32 -20.79
CA GLN A 72 16.76 -11.20 -21.57
C GLN A 72 17.15 -11.60 -23.01
N LYS A 73 16.90 -12.85 -23.41
CA LYS A 73 17.31 -13.38 -24.70
C LYS A 73 16.25 -13.10 -25.75
N LYS A 74 16.64 -12.46 -26.85
CA LYS A 74 15.79 -12.26 -28.03
C LYS A 74 15.96 -13.41 -29.02
N THR A 75 14.85 -13.93 -29.52
CA THR A 75 14.84 -14.93 -30.59
C THR A 75 13.87 -14.54 -31.70
N CYS A 76 14.10 -15.06 -32.89
CA CYS A 76 13.18 -14.89 -34.00
C CYS A 76 11.85 -15.58 -33.66
N GLN A 77 10.77 -14.82 -33.69
CA GLN A 77 9.41 -15.28 -33.42
C GLN A 77 8.59 -15.24 -34.71
N ARG A 78 7.48 -15.97 -34.74
CA ARG A 78 6.50 -15.78 -35.83
C ARG A 78 5.76 -14.44 -35.65
N GLN A 79 5.21 -13.92 -36.73
CA GLN A 79 4.44 -12.68 -36.79
C GLN A 79 3.01 -12.92 -36.30
N PRO A 80 2.44 -11.97 -35.55
CA PRO A 80 1.03 -12.01 -35.14
C PRO A 80 0.10 -11.72 -36.33
N PHE A 81 -1.21 -11.87 -36.10
CA PHE A 81 -2.24 -11.49 -37.07
C PHE A 81 -1.98 -10.08 -37.65
N ASN A 82 -2.18 -9.92 -38.97
CA ASN A 82 -1.92 -8.72 -39.76
C ASN A 82 -0.43 -8.29 -39.86
N GLY A 83 0.49 -9.01 -39.20
CA GLY A 83 1.93 -8.82 -39.35
C GLY A 83 2.42 -9.18 -40.76
N PRO A 84 3.54 -8.61 -41.23
CA PRO A 84 4.06 -8.88 -42.56
C PRO A 84 4.51 -10.33 -42.70
N CYS A 85 4.21 -10.94 -43.82
CA CYS A 85 4.68 -12.30 -44.14
C CYS A 85 4.93 -12.43 -45.63
N PHE A 86 5.72 -13.43 -45.99
CA PHE A 86 5.89 -13.84 -47.39
C PHE A 86 5.64 -15.34 -47.56
N GLN A 87 5.64 -16.11 -46.46
CA GLN A 87 5.25 -17.51 -46.40
C GLN A 87 4.42 -17.77 -45.14
N ASN A 88 3.61 -18.84 -45.21
CA ASN A 88 2.79 -19.33 -44.11
C ASN A 88 3.55 -19.48 -42.79
N ASN A 89 4.79 -19.97 -42.85
CA ASN A 89 5.62 -20.19 -41.68
C ASN A 89 6.17 -18.93 -41.00
N ASN A 90 6.00 -17.75 -41.61
CA ASN A 90 6.26 -16.50 -40.91
C ASN A 90 5.17 -16.17 -39.89
N CYS A 91 3.98 -16.77 -40.00
CA CYS A 91 2.81 -16.42 -39.20
C CYS A 91 2.55 -17.41 -38.07
N LEU A 92 2.05 -16.89 -36.94
CA LEU A 92 1.55 -17.70 -35.83
C LEU A 92 0.40 -18.61 -36.28
N SER A 93 -0.51 -18.06 -37.08
CA SER A 93 -1.62 -18.77 -37.72
C SER A 93 -1.22 -19.76 -38.84
N ARG A 94 0.08 -19.86 -39.17
CA ARG A 94 0.58 -20.64 -40.33
C ARG A 94 -0.06 -20.22 -41.65
N LYS A 95 -0.60 -19.00 -41.75
CA LYS A 95 -1.33 -18.54 -42.93
C LYS A 95 -0.90 -17.14 -43.33
N CYS A 96 -0.23 -17.07 -44.47
CA CYS A 96 0.16 -15.82 -45.11
C CYS A 96 -0.77 -15.56 -46.28
N SER A 97 -1.50 -14.44 -46.24
CA SER A 97 -2.43 -14.04 -47.29
C SER A 97 -2.15 -12.59 -47.66
N GLN A 98 -1.91 -12.33 -48.95
CA GLN A 98 -1.64 -10.98 -49.46
C GLN A 98 -0.49 -10.26 -48.74
N GLY A 99 0.57 -10.99 -48.40
CA GLY A 99 1.74 -10.43 -47.71
C GLY A 99 1.53 -10.16 -46.22
N LYS A 100 0.39 -10.60 -45.64
CA LYS A 100 0.08 -10.44 -44.21
C LYS A 100 -0.44 -11.70 -43.56
N CYS A 101 -0.16 -11.86 -42.27
CA CYS A 101 -0.63 -13.00 -41.51
C CYS A 101 -2.15 -12.95 -41.35
N ALA A 102 -2.83 -13.96 -41.88
CA ALA A 102 -4.28 -14.09 -41.86
C ALA A 102 -4.73 -15.08 -40.79
N ALA A 103 -5.97 -14.98 -40.35
CA ALA A 103 -6.50 -15.83 -39.29
C ALA A 103 -6.77 -17.29 -39.74
N SER A 104 -6.59 -18.22 -38.82
CA SER A 104 -6.77 -19.68 -38.95
C SER A 104 -8.24 -20.09 -38.90
N PRO A 105 -8.71 -21.02 -39.74
CA PRO A 105 -10.06 -21.57 -39.62
C PRO A 105 -10.22 -22.45 -38.37
N LEU A 106 -11.41 -23.02 -38.15
CA LEU A 106 -11.64 -24.00 -37.07
C LEU A 106 -10.63 -25.16 -37.20
N ASN A 107 -10.09 -25.62 -36.08
CA ASN A 107 -8.99 -26.60 -35.96
C ASN A 107 -7.63 -26.17 -36.54
N GLY A 108 -7.49 -24.93 -37.01
CA GLY A 108 -6.21 -24.38 -37.45
C GLY A 108 -5.32 -23.98 -36.28
N GLU A 109 -4.02 -23.87 -36.53
CA GLU A 109 -3.02 -23.52 -35.53
C GLU A 109 -3.19 -22.08 -35.00
N CYS A 110 -2.92 -21.89 -33.72
CA CYS A 110 -2.98 -20.59 -33.04
C CYS A 110 -2.07 -20.57 -31.81
N ASN A 111 -1.62 -19.38 -31.41
CA ASN A 111 -1.03 -19.15 -30.09
C ASN A 111 -1.93 -18.26 -29.21
N SER A 112 -2.85 -17.52 -29.83
CA SER A 112 -3.79 -16.61 -29.19
C SER A 112 -5.15 -16.65 -29.91
N VAL A 113 -6.20 -16.12 -29.27
CA VAL A 113 -7.54 -16.08 -29.87
C VAL A 113 -7.61 -15.23 -31.14
N SER A 114 -6.76 -14.19 -31.26
CA SER A 114 -6.65 -13.33 -32.45
C SER A 114 -6.11 -14.07 -33.68
N ASP A 115 -5.44 -15.21 -33.49
CA ASP A 115 -4.99 -16.04 -34.60
C ASP A 115 -6.16 -16.83 -35.22
N CYS A 116 -7.33 -16.86 -34.59
CA CYS A 116 -8.51 -17.61 -35.06
C CYS A 116 -9.48 -16.74 -35.85
N ALA A 117 -9.92 -17.25 -37.01
CA ALA A 117 -10.94 -16.63 -37.84
C ALA A 117 -12.27 -16.64 -37.08
N ASN A 118 -12.91 -15.47 -36.96
CA ASN A 118 -14.03 -15.23 -36.06
C ASN A 118 -13.66 -15.49 -34.60
N ALA A 119 -12.65 -14.76 -34.10
CA ALA A 119 -12.16 -14.81 -32.72
C ALA A 119 -13.27 -14.71 -31.65
N SER A 120 -14.39 -14.05 -31.98
CA SER A 120 -15.57 -13.94 -31.13
C SER A 120 -16.32 -15.25 -30.87
N SER A 121 -16.14 -16.28 -31.70
CA SER A 121 -16.79 -17.60 -31.55
C SER A 121 -15.82 -18.77 -31.38
N LYS A 122 -14.53 -18.48 -31.15
CA LYS A 122 -13.47 -19.48 -31.02
C LYS A 122 -12.53 -19.19 -29.84
N VAL A 123 -11.81 -20.22 -29.41
CA VAL A 123 -10.71 -20.14 -28.43
C VAL A 123 -9.48 -20.78 -29.02
N CYS A 124 -8.30 -20.26 -28.66
CA CYS A 124 -7.07 -20.97 -28.91
C CYS A 124 -6.77 -21.89 -27.73
N SER A 125 -6.91 -23.20 -27.90
CA SER A 125 -6.68 -24.18 -26.84
C SER A 125 -5.92 -25.38 -27.41
N GLY A 126 -4.86 -25.79 -26.71
CA GLY A 126 -3.95 -26.84 -27.19
C GLY A 126 -3.27 -26.50 -28.52
N GLY A 127 -2.97 -25.21 -28.76
CA GLY A 127 -2.39 -24.73 -30.01
C GLY A 127 -3.35 -24.69 -31.20
N LYS A 128 -4.65 -24.99 -31.00
CA LYS A 128 -5.65 -25.03 -32.08
C LYS A 128 -6.87 -24.17 -31.81
N CYS A 129 -7.42 -23.61 -32.90
CA CYS A 129 -8.65 -22.83 -32.91
C CYS A 129 -9.86 -23.73 -32.72
N ASN A 130 -10.35 -23.85 -31.49
CA ASN A 130 -11.53 -24.65 -31.17
C ASN A 130 -12.80 -23.79 -31.16
N ALA A 131 -13.95 -24.43 -31.40
CA ALA A 131 -15.25 -23.79 -31.23
C ALA A 131 -15.44 -23.46 -29.75
N ARG A 132 -15.84 -22.23 -29.46
CA ARG A 132 -16.01 -21.74 -28.10
C ARG A 132 -17.32 -22.30 -27.53
N THR A 133 -17.24 -23.19 -26.54
CA THR A 133 -18.40 -23.84 -25.89
C THR A 133 -18.89 -23.09 -24.65
N THR A 134 -18.11 -22.14 -24.14
CA THR A 134 -18.43 -21.29 -22.99
C THR A 134 -18.45 -19.82 -23.40
N ALA A 135 -19.49 -19.08 -22.99
CA ALA A 135 -19.59 -17.65 -23.21
C ALA A 135 -18.40 -16.93 -22.54
N LEU A 136 -17.84 -15.94 -23.24
CA LEU A 136 -16.81 -15.06 -22.67
C LEU A 136 -17.36 -14.31 -21.47
N LEU A 137 -16.54 -14.18 -20.43
CA LEU A 137 -16.85 -13.34 -19.28
C LEU A 137 -16.80 -11.88 -19.71
N ALA A 138 -17.81 -11.13 -19.26
CA ALA A 138 -17.90 -9.69 -19.48
C ALA A 138 -16.78 -8.96 -18.71
N PRO A 139 -16.45 -7.72 -19.09
CA PRO A 139 -15.53 -6.90 -18.31
C PRO A 139 -15.95 -6.81 -16.83
N ASN A 140 -14.98 -6.57 -15.94
CA ASN A 140 -15.16 -6.55 -14.48
C ASN A 140 -15.57 -7.88 -13.85
N SER A 141 -15.73 -8.97 -14.62
CA SER A 141 -15.99 -10.31 -14.08
C SER A 141 -14.71 -10.93 -13.55
N ALA A 142 -14.79 -11.66 -12.43
CA ALA A 142 -13.66 -12.44 -11.92
C ALA A 142 -13.25 -13.52 -12.94
N CYS A 143 -11.95 -13.70 -13.14
CA CYS A 143 -11.39 -14.57 -14.17
C CYS A 143 -10.18 -15.35 -13.65
N SER A 144 -9.79 -16.41 -14.36
CA SER A 144 -8.59 -17.20 -14.02
C SER A 144 -7.51 -17.12 -15.10
N ALA A 145 -7.89 -16.82 -16.35
CA ALA A 145 -6.98 -16.65 -17.46
C ALA A 145 -7.51 -15.63 -18.48
N ASP A 146 -6.61 -15.05 -19.26
CA ASP A 146 -6.89 -14.12 -20.37
C ASP A 146 -7.98 -14.63 -21.34
N GLY A 147 -7.98 -15.94 -21.61
CA GLY A 147 -8.93 -16.58 -22.53
C GLY A 147 -10.39 -16.61 -22.04
N ASP A 148 -10.60 -16.37 -20.75
CA ASP A 148 -11.93 -16.29 -20.12
C ASP A 148 -12.63 -14.97 -20.48
N CYS A 149 -11.85 -13.92 -20.77
CA CYS A 149 -12.33 -12.55 -20.83
C CYS A 149 -12.62 -12.07 -22.25
N VAL A 150 -13.70 -11.32 -22.44
CA VAL A 150 -14.02 -10.71 -23.74
C VAL A 150 -12.97 -9.71 -24.20
N SER A 151 -12.30 -9.06 -23.24
CA SER A 151 -11.14 -8.20 -23.50
C SER A 151 -9.88 -8.97 -23.88
N GLY A 152 -9.84 -10.28 -23.63
CA GLY A 152 -8.66 -11.12 -23.78
C GLY A 152 -7.61 -10.93 -22.70
N HIS A 153 -7.93 -10.23 -21.60
CA HIS A 153 -6.98 -9.94 -20.52
C HIS A 153 -7.63 -10.10 -19.15
N CYS A 154 -6.97 -10.87 -18.29
CA CYS A 154 -7.36 -11.20 -16.94
C CYS A 154 -6.30 -10.67 -15.96
N GLU A 155 -6.59 -9.53 -15.32
CA GLU A 155 -5.59 -8.75 -14.58
C GLU A 155 -6.00 -8.46 -13.15
N SER A 156 -5.02 -8.14 -12.31
CA SER A 156 -5.28 -7.72 -10.93
C SER A 156 -5.82 -6.29 -10.91
N LEU A 157 -7.13 -6.14 -11.13
CA LEU A 157 -7.81 -4.86 -11.03
C LEU A 157 -8.04 -4.49 -9.56
N ARG A 158 -7.75 -3.23 -9.21
CA ARG A 158 -8.14 -2.68 -7.91
C ARG A 158 -9.64 -2.36 -7.88
N SER A 159 -10.14 -1.83 -8.99
CA SER A 159 -11.47 -1.22 -9.12
C SER A 159 -12.22 -1.84 -10.30
N CYS A 160 -13.52 -2.01 -10.10
CA CYS A 160 -14.45 -2.55 -11.09
C CYS A 160 -15.56 -1.53 -11.31
N PHE A 161 -16.20 -1.57 -12.47
CA PHE A 161 -17.22 -0.61 -12.86
C PHE A 161 -18.57 -1.29 -13.01
N ASP A 162 -19.62 -0.69 -12.45
CA ASP A 162 -20.99 -1.19 -12.58
C ASP A 162 -21.57 -0.89 -13.98
N SER A 163 -22.82 -1.30 -14.23
CA SER A 163 -23.45 -1.11 -15.54
C SER A 163 -23.62 0.35 -15.96
N THR A 164 -23.57 1.30 -15.01
CA THR A 164 -23.62 2.73 -15.29
C THR A 164 -22.25 3.34 -15.54
N GLY A 165 -21.17 2.56 -15.37
CA GLY A 165 -19.80 3.06 -15.39
C GLY A 165 -19.38 3.72 -14.09
N LEU A 166 -20.10 3.51 -12.98
CA LEU A 166 -19.70 3.98 -11.66
C LEU A 166 -18.61 3.04 -11.11
N GLU A 167 -17.52 3.62 -10.63
CA GLU A 167 -16.42 2.87 -10.04
C GLU A 167 -16.80 2.31 -8.66
N GLY A 168 -16.37 1.09 -8.38
CA GLY A 168 -16.58 0.41 -7.12
C GLY A 168 -15.49 -0.62 -6.84
N SER A 169 -15.60 -1.27 -5.68
CA SER A 169 -14.70 -2.37 -5.34
C SER A 169 -15.00 -3.60 -6.17
N CYS A 170 -13.96 -4.23 -6.72
CA CYS A 170 -14.09 -5.56 -7.28
C CYS A 170 -14.47 -6.58 -6.19
N SER A 171 -15.08 -7.70 -6.60
CA SER A 171 -15.38 -8.79 -5.65
C SER A 171 -14.08 -9.35 -5.06
N PRO A 172 -14.03 -9.75 -3.77
CA PRO A 172 -12.82 -10.31 -3.16
C PRO A 172 -12.43 -11.63 -3.85
N GLY A 173 -11.28 -11.67 -4.53
CA GLY A 173 -10.82 -12.84 -5.27
C GLY A 173 -9.99 -12.45 -6.50
N ALA A 174 -9.05 -13.33 -6.87
CA ALA A 174 -8.01 -13.08 -7.87
C ALA A 174 -8.55 -12.74 -9.27
N LEU A 175 -7.87 -11.77 -9.91
CA LEU A 175 -7.97 -11.31 -11.30
C LEU A 175 -9.38 -11.04 -11.86
N HIS A 176 -9.52 -9.95 -12.61
CA HIS A 176 -10.76 -9.55 -13.25
C HIS A 176 -10.52 -9.22 -14.72
N CYS A 177 -11.55 -9.43 -15.55
CA CYS A 177 -11.51 -9.10 -16.96
C CYS A 177 -11.38 -7.59 -17.15
N THR A 178 -10.36 -7.16 -17.89
CA THR A 178 -10.15 -5.73 -18.17
C THR A 178 -11.29 -5.13 -19.00
N ARG A 179 -11.47 -3.81 -18.91
CA ARG A 179 -12.42 -3.04 -19.72
C ARG A 179 -11.97 -2.94 -21.18
N LEU A 180 -12.92 -2.67 -22.07
CA LEU A 180 -12.78 -2.72 -23.52
C LEU A 180 -12.39 -1.37 -24.14
N PRO A 181 -11.46 -1.31 -25.10
CA PRO A 181 -11.10 -0.06 -25.76
C PRO A 181 -12.25 0.50 -26.62
N LEU A 182 -12.11 1.75 -27.05
CA LEU A 182 -13.02 2.37 -28.01
C LEU A 182 -13.15 1.53 -29.30
N GLY A 183 -14.37 1.46 -29.83
CA GLY A 183 -14.73 0.67 -31.01
C GLY A 183 -15.09 -0.79 -30.70
N SER A 184 -14.84 -1.29 -29.49
CA SER A 184 -15.23 -2.63 -29.08
C SER A 184 -16.74 -2.75 -28.82
N THR A 185 -17.30 -3.92 -29.07
CA THR A 185 -18.69 -4.24 -28.71
C THR A 185 -18.86 -4.31 -27.20
N CYS A 186 -19.88 -3.64 -26.66
CA CYS A 186 -20.18 -3.55 -25.23
C CYS A 186 -21.67 -3.79 -24.98
N ALA A 187 -22.01 -4.11 -23.74
CA ALA A 187 -23.39 -4.18 -23.27
C ALA A 187 -23.80 -2.95 -22.44
N ASN A 188 -22.85 -2.36 -21.70
CA ASN A 188 -23.11 -1.25 -20.80
C ASN A 188 -21.86 -0.35 -20.63
N ASP A 189 -22.00 0.79 -19.94
CA ASP A 189 -20.91 1.78 -19.83
C ASP A 189 -19.72 1.30 -19.00
N GLY A 190 -19.95 0.43 -18.01
CA GLY A 190 -18.89 -0.21 -17.22
C GLY A 190 -17.98 -1.13 -18.02
N ASP A 191 -18.44 -1.61 -19.19
CA ASP A 191 -17.65 -2.46 -20.06
C ASP A 191 -16.53 -1.70 -20.77
N CYS A 192 -16.73 -0.42 -21.06
CA CYS A 192 -15.83 0.38 -21.90
C CYS A 192 -14.73 1.02 -21.08
N ALA A 193 -13.45 0.82 -21.37
CA ALA A 193 -12.32 1.37 -20.62
C ALA A 193 -12.33 2.90 -20.57
N GLU A 194 -12.85 3.53 -21.63
CA GLU A 194 -13.13 4.94 -21.69
C GLU A 194 -14.40 5.21 -22.52
N GLY A 195 -15.09 6.31 -22.24
CA GLY A 195 -16.30 6.71 -22.97
C GLY A 195 -17.57 5.97 -22.54
N PHE A 196 -18.48 5.78 -23.49
CA PHE A 196 -19.82 5.23 -23.26
C PHE A 196 -20.15 4.08 -24.21
N CYS A 197 -21.00 3.16 -23.77
CA CYS A 197 -21.55 2.12 -24.60
C CYS A 197 -22.74 2.63 -25.42
N ARG A 198 -22.50 2.96 -26.69
CA ARG A 198 -23.51 3.53 -27.59
C ARG A 198 -23.83 2.56 -28.70
N SER A 199 -25.11 2.19 -28.80
CA SER A 199 -25.56 1.21 -29.80
C SER A 199 -24.74 -0.09 -29.76
N GLY A 200 -24.36 -0.51 -28.55
CA GLY A 200 -23.56 -1.72 -28.32
C GLY A 200 -22.08 -1.57 -28.67
N VAL A 201 -21.55 -0.35 -28.81
CA VAL A 201 -20.13 -0.09 -29.12
C VAL A 201 -19.55 1.00 -28.22
N CYS A 202 -18.36 0.75 -27.65
CA CYS A 202 -17.62 1.73 -26.87
C CYS A 202 -17.25 2.93 -27.74
N SER A 203 -17.74 4.10 -27.37
CA SER A 203 -17.69 5.32 -28.17
C SER A 203 -17.22 6.49 -27.34
N THR A 204 -16.52 7.43 -27.97
CA THR A 204 -16.02 8.63 -27.28
C THR A 204 -17.17 9.44 -26.68
N SER A 205 -16.92 10.04 -25.53
CA SER A 205 -17.81 11.04 -24.94
C SER A 205 -17.98 12.27 -25.84
N ARG A 206 -19.06 12.98 -25.60
CA ARG A 206 -19.40 14.29 -26.16
C ARG A 206 -19.69 15.26 -25.01
N THR A 207 -19.53 16.55 -25.28
CA THR A 207 -19.91 17.58 -24.32
C THR A 207 -21.41 17.49 -24.00
N GLY A 208 -21.74 17.50 -22.72
CA GLY A 208 -23.10 17.38 -22.20
C GLY A 208 -23.56 15.95 -21.94
N ASP A 209 -22.74 14.94 -22.27
CA ASP A 209 -23.06 13.55 -21.91
C ASP A 209 -23.12 13.40 -20.39
N ALA A 210 -24.16 12.74 -19.87
CA ALA A 210 -24.24 12.43 -18.45
C ALA A 210 -23.14 11.43 -18.07
N CYS A 211 -22.43 11.68 -16.98
CA CYS A 211 -21.34 10.86 -16.50
C CYS A 211 -21.45 10.66 -14.98
N VAL A 212 -20.92 9.54 -14.53
CA VAL A 212 -20.80 9.15 -13.11
C VAL A 212 -19.34 8.83 -12.72
N SER A 213 -18.43 8.80 -13.70
CA SER A 213 -16.98 8.61 -13.51
C SER A 213 -16.19 9.40 -14.54
N GLU A 214 -14.98 9.82 -14.16
CA GLU A 214 -14.03 10.47 -15.07
C GLU A 214 -13.63 9.58 -16.25
N THR A 215 -13.63 8.25 -16.08
CA THR A 215 -13.31 7.33 -17.19
C THR A 215 -14.28 7.43 -18.35
N GLN A 216 -15.49 7.93 -18.11
CA GLN A 216 -16.50 8.10 -19.16
C GLN A 216 -16.24 9.35 -20.02
N CYS A 217 -15.43 10.30 -19.55
CA CYS A 217 -15.09 11.50 -20.31
C CYS A 217 -13.69 11.33 -20.94
N VAL A 218 -13.63 11.36 -22.27
CA VAL A 218 -12.42 11.03 -23.05
C VAL A 218 -11.61 12.28 -23.36
N GLY A 219 -10.28 12.12 -23.44
CA GLY A 219 -9.35 13.16 -23.89
C GLY A 219 -9.21 14.28 -22.86
N THR A 220 -9.53 15.51 -23.25
CA THR A 220 -9.47 16.67 -22.34
C THR A 220 -10.79 16.93 -21.61
N SER A 221 -11.80 16.09 -21.78
CA SER A 221 -13.08 16.25 -21.09
C SER A 221 -12.99 15.67 -19.67
N ILE A 222 -13.70 16.27 -18.72
CA ILE A 222 -13.85 15.78 -17.34
C ILE A 222 -15.33 15.62 -16.99
N CYS A 223 -15.64 14.82 -15.99
CA CYS A 223 -16.97 14.71 -15.41
C CYS A 223 -17.19 15.82 -14.39
N GLY A 224 -17.94 16.85 -14.78
CA GLY A 224 -18.19 17.99 -13.88
C GLY A 224 -19.03 17.60 -12.67
N THR A 225 -19.08 18.48 -11.66
CA THR A 225 -19.93 18.31 -10.46
C THR A 225 -21.43 18.22 -10.77
N THR A 226 -21.84 18.62 -11.98
CA THR A 226 -23.19 18.46 -12.51
C THR A 226 -23.46 17.06 -13.06
N GLY A 227 -22.49 16.14 -13.00
CA GLY A 227 -22.59 14.81 -13.60
C GLY A 227 -22.61 14.84 -15.13
N GLN A 228 -21.90 15.78 -15.76
CA GLN A 228 -21.83 15.91 -17.21
C GLN A 228 -20.39 16.09 -17.73
N CYS A 229 -20.08 15.41 -18.84
CA CYS A 229 -18.81 15.58 -19.54
C CYS A 229 -18.73 16.98 -20.14
N HIS A 230 -17.68 17.71 -19.81
CA HIS A 230 -17.37 18.99 -20.45
C HIS A 230 -15.87 19.18 -20.55
N THR A 231 -15.42 20.08 -21.43
CA THR A 231 -14.00 20.45 -21.55
C THR A 231 -13.79 21.80 -20.88
N PRO A 232 -13.12 21.84 -19.71
CA PRO A 232 -12.72 23.07 -19.07
C PRO A 232 -11.94 23.98 -20.02
N SER A 233 -12.17 25.29 -19.87
CA SER A 233 -11.45 26.30 -20.64
C SER A 233 -9.97 26.35 -20.24
N ARG A 234 -9.15 26.99 -21.08
CA ARG A 234 -7.72 27.16 -20.79
C ARG A 234 -7.54 27.95 -19.49
N ARG A 235 -6.73 27.43 -18.56
CA ARG A 235 -6.43 28.04 -17.24
C ARG A 235 -7.67 28.42 -16.43
N SER A 236 -8.74 27.63 -16.53
CA SER A 236 -9.95 27.84 -15.72
C SER A 236 -9.92 27.10 -14.40
N LEU A 237 -9.18 25.99 -14.31
CA LEU A 237 -9.15 25.11 -13.14
C LEU A 237 -8.08 25.53 -12.13
N TYR A 238 -8.43 25.47 -10.85
CA TYR A 238 -7.54 25.70 -9.72
C TYR A 238 -6.87 24.39 -9.27
N PRO A 239 -5.84 24.46 -8.40
CA PRO A 239 -5.31 23.27 -7.74
C PRO A 239 -6.40 22.35 -7.17
N GLN A 240 -6.15 21.05 -7.19
CA GLN A 240 -7.06 19.98 -6.76
C GLN A 240 -8.33 19.79 -7.60
N ASP A 241 -8.63 20.67 -8.56
CA ASP A 241 -9.69 20.42 -9.55
C ASP A 241 -9.28 19.26 -10.47
N VAL A 242 -10.25 18.40 -10.83
CA VAL A 242 -10.05 17.35 -11.81
C VAL A 242 -9.72 17.94 -13.18
N CYS A 243 -8.73 17.39 -13.87
CA CYS A 243 -8.27 17.88 -15.16
C CYS A 243 -8.00 16.74 -16.15
N GLY A 244 -8.20 17.02 -17.44
CA GLY A 244 -7.80 16.13 -18.54
C GLY A 244 -6.51 16.56 -19.24
N SER A 245 -6.04 17.80 -19.03
CA SER A 245 -4.75 18.27 -19.56
C SER A 245 -4.14 19.43 -18.78
N ASN A 246 -2.81 19.57 -18.91
CA ASN A 246 -2.04 20.69 -18.36
C ASN A 246 -2.58 22.08 -18.73
N THR A 247 -3.18 22.24 -19.91
CA THR A 247 -3.63 23.54 -20.41
C THR A 247 -4.86 24.08 -19.66
N GLN A 248 -5.59 23.22 -18.97
CA GLN A 248 -6.81 23.58 -18.22
C GLN A 248 -6.47 24.12 -16.84
N CYS A 249 -5.38 23.66 -16.25
CA CYS A 249 -4.91 24.05 -14.92
C CYS A 249 -4.26 25.43 -14.94
N LYS A 250 -4.55 26.25 -13.93
CA LYS A 250 -3.87 27.53 -13.69
C LYS A 250 -2.39 27.33 -13.39
N SER A 251 -2.03 26.26 -12.66
CA SER A 251 -0.65 25.84 -12.42
C SER A 251 0.06 25.35 -13.69
N GLY A 252 -0.70 25.09 -14.77
CA GLY A 252 -0.17 24.53 -16.01
C GLY A 252 0.22 23.05 -15.90
N ARG A 253 -0.18 22.36 -14.83
CA ARG A 253 0.20 20.99 -14.53
C ARG A 253 -1.02 20.19 -14.08
N CYS A 254 -1.27 19.09 -14.78
CA CYS A 254 -2.31 18.11 -14.51
C CYS A 254 -1.63 16.79 -14.18
N VAL A 255 -1.71 16.34 -12.93
CA VAL A 255 -0.87 15.27 -12.37
C VAL A 255 -1.72 14.12 -11.83
N LYS A 256 -1.14 12.92 -11.82
CA LYS A 256 -1.72 11.74 -11.14
C LYS A 256 -1.21 11.68 -9.70
N ASP A 257 -1.95 10.98 -8.85
CA ASP A 257 -1.56 10.67 -7.47
C ASP A 257 -1.23 11.94 -6.63
N LEU A 258 -1.96 13.03 -6.86
CA LEU A 258 -1.83 14.25 -6.08
C LEU A 258 -2.27 13.96 -4.64
N LEU A 259 -1.47 14.37 -3.66
CA LEU A 259 -1.92 14.36 -2.26
C LEU A 259 -2.95 15.47 -2.08
N ILE A 260 -4.23 15.10 -2.12
CA ILE A 260 -5.37 16.01 -1.92
C ILE A 260 -5.39 16.46 -0.47
N THR A 261 -5.63 17.75 -0.26
CA THR A 261 -5.86 18.31 1.07
C THR A 261 -7.31 18.74 1.19
N ASP A 262 -7.84 18.71 2.41
CA ASP A 262 -9.13 19.32 2.66
C ASP A 262 -9.04 20.86 2.68
N GLN A 263 -10.16 21.51 2.96
CA GLN A 263 -10.25 22.97 3.11
C GLN A 263 -9.38 23.55 4.25
N LEU A 264 -8.73 22.71 5.06
CA LEU A 264 -7.84 23.07 6.16
C LEU A 264 -6.37 22.76 5.83
N ASP A 265 -6.09 22.46 4.56
CA ASP A 265 -4.79 21.96 4.07
C ASP A 265 -4.30 20.71 4.80
N THR A 266 -5.22 19.96 5.43
CA THR A 266 -4.89 18.68 6.04
C THR A 266 -4.89 17.64 4.93
N ALA A 267 -3.75 16.97 4.76
CA ALA A 267 -3.62 15.87 3.83
C ALA A 267 -4.75 14.86 4.08
N PHE A 268 -5.65 14.76 3.12
CA PHE A 268 -6.62 13.69 3.09
C PHE A 268 -5.92 12.56 2.36
N PRO A 269 -5.43 11.51 3.05
CA PRO A 269 -5.09 10.31 2.34
C PRO A 269 -6.40 9.85 1.70
N TYR A 270 -6.56 10.10 0.40
CA TYR A 270 -7.53 9.38 -0.40
C TYR A 270 -7.11 7.93 -0.22
N ALA A 271 -7.76 7.24 0.72
CA ALA A 271 -7.15 6.18 1.48
C ALA A 271 -6.94 4.94 0.59
N GLY A 272 -5.78 4.92 -0.08
CA GLY A 272 -5.08 3.72 -0.51
C GLY A 272 -4.51 2.93 0.68
N THR A 273 -4.89 3.25 1.93
CA THR A 273 -4.70 2.36 3.08
C THR A 273 -5.74 1.24 3.03
N GLY A 274 -5.59 0.34 2.06
CA GLY A 274 -6.04 -1.05 2.13
C GLY A 274 -7.54 -1.35 2.04
N ARG A 275 -8.47 -0.38 1.88
CA ARG A 275 -9.91 -0.69 1.76
C ARG A 275 -10.74 0.09 0.72
N THR A 276 -10.25 1.18 0.13
CA THR A 276 -10.99 1.88 -0.94
C THR A 276 -10.16 1.91 -2.23
N PRO A 277 -10.60 1.25 -3.31
CA PRO A 277 -9.79 1.04 -4.50
C PRO A 277 -10.06 2.08 -5.59
N TYR A 278 -10.40 3.31 -5.27
CA TYR A 278 -10.71 4.29 -6.31
C TYR A 278 -9.44 4.75 -7.02
N THR A 279 -9.47 4.73 -8.35
CA THR A 279 -8.43 5.30 -9.20
C THR A 279 -8.54 6.81 -9.06
N GLN A 280 -7.57 7.45 -8.39
CA GLN A 280 -7.59 8.90 -8.27
C GLN A 280 -7.55 9.52 -9.68
N PRO A 281 -8.49 10.43 -10.01
CA PRO A 281 -8.43 11.11 -11.28
C PRO A 281 -7.21 12.04 -11.32
N THR A 282 -6.80 12.42 -12.53
CA THR A 282 -5.78 13.45 -12.68
C THR A 282 -6.32 14.79 -12.18
N MET A 283 -5.53 15.49 -11.39
CA MET A 283 -5.91 16.76 -10.78
C MET A 283 -4.89 17.85 -11.07
N CYS A 284 -5.34 19.09 -11.03
CA CYS A 284 -4.46 20.23 -11.18
C CYS A 284 -3.51 20.32 -9.98
N ASP A 285 -2.21 20.36 -10.27
CA ASP A 285 -1.17 20.45 -9.25
C ASP A 285 -1.27 21.77 -8.47
N TYR A 286 -0.75 21.77 -7.24
CA TYR A 286 -0.59 22.96 -6.41
C TYR A 286 0.29 24.00 -7.11
N PHE A 287 0.06 25.27 -6.78
CA PHE A 287 0.98 26.32 -7.15
C PHE A 287 2.28 26.18 -6.37
N ARG A 288 3.41 26.36 -7.05
CA ARG A 288 4.74 26.39 -6.41
C ARG A 288 5.00 27.76 -5.83
N LEU A 289 5.94 27.83 -4.89
CA LEU A 289 6.48 29.11 -4.40
C LEU A 289 6.89 30.02 -5.58
N GLY A 290 6.39 31.26 -5.55
CA GLY A 290 6.55 32.27 -6.59
C GLY A 290 5.50 32.23 -7.72
N GLU A 291 4.65 31.19 -7.79
CA GLU A 291 3.59 31.14 -8.80
C GLU A 291 2.38 32.00 -8.41
N PRO A 292 1.81 32.78 -9.35
CA PRO A 292 0.67 33.64 -9.10
C PRO A 292 -0.67 32.89 -9.23
N LEU A 293 -1.76 33.58 -8.92
CA LEU A 293 -3.16 33.18 -9.07
C LEU A 293 -3.69 32.24 -7.97
N CYS A 294 -2.99 32.10 -6.85
CA CYS A 294 -3.57 31.47 -5.67
C CYS A 294 -4.71 32.34 -5.12
N ARG A 295 -5.73 31.70 -4.54
CA ARG A 295 -6.84 32.35 -3.83
C ARG A 295 -6.60 32.36 -2.33
N ASP A 296 -6.12 31.23 -1.82
CA ASP A 296 -5.89 30.97 -0.40
C ASP A 296 -4.72 29.97 -0.25
N TYR A 297 -4.42 29.62 1.00
CA TYR A 297 -3.31 28.73 1.33
C TYR A 297 -3.46 27.31 0.76
N VAL A 298 -4.69 26.82 0.55
CA VAL A 298 -4.97 25.47 0.03
C VAL A 298 -4.49 25.34 -1.43
N ASP A 299 -4.52 26.43 -2.20
CA ASP A 299 -4.01 26.45 -3.57
C ASP A 299 -2.46 26.29 -3.64
N CYS A 300 -1.74 26.58 -2.55
CA CYS A 300 -0.28 26.45 -2.47
C CYS A 300 0.18 25.07 -1.94
N GLY A 301 -0.78 24.26 -1.49
CA GLY A 301 -0.56 22.93 -0.91
C GLY A 301 0.47 22.95 0.22
N PRO A 302 1.24 21.86 0.42
CA PRO A 302 2.13 21.73 1.58
C PRO A 302 3.41 22.57 1.49
N THR A 303 3.45 23.58 0.63
CA THR A 303 4.68 24.31 0.30
C THR A 303 4.65 25.79 0.67
N GLY A 304 3.50 26.35 1.07
CA GLY A 304 3.41 27.75 1.48
C GLY A 304 1.97 28.23 1.69
N THR A 305 1.79 29.55 1.69
CA THR A 305 0.50 30.21 1.81
C THR A 305 0.31 31.24 0.68
N CYS A 306 -0.93 31.65 0.45
CA CYS A 306 -1.23 32.63 -0.58
C CYS A 306 -1.12 34.06 -0.06
N ILE A 307 -0.12 34.79 -0.55
CA ILE A 307 0.17 36.17 -0.16
C ILE A 307 0.02 37.06 -1.38
N ASN A 308 -0.97 37.96 -1.35
CA ASN A 308 -1.27 38.87 -2.47
C ASN A 308 -1.45 38.14 -3.82
N GLY A 309 -2.06 36.96 -3.79
CA GLY A 309 -2.30 36.14 -4.99
C GLY A 309 -1.05 35.43 -5.53
N VAL A 310 0.02 35.32 -4.75
CA VAL A 310 1.23 34.55 -5.08
C VAL A 310 1.52 33.56 -3.96
N CYS A 311 1.85 32.32 -4.30
CA CYS A 311 2.28 31.35 -3.29
C CYS A 311 3.67 31.71 -2.76
N ALA A 312 3.78 31.89 -1.45
CA ALA A 312 5.00 32.28 -0.77
C ALA A 312 5.04 31.65 0.63
N LEU A 313 6.21 31.61 1.25
CA LEU A 313 6.31 31.35 2.67
C LEU A 313 5.99 32.66 3.41
N GLY A 314 5.12 32.57 4.41
CA GLY A 314 4.78 33.68 5.30
C GLY A 314 6.02 34.20 6.02
N ALA A 315 6.18 35.52 5.97
CA ALA A 315 7.13 36.26 6.79
C ALA A 315 6.51 36.51 8.18
N GLN A 316 7.31 37.09 9.08
CA GLN A 316 6.85 37.41 10.42
C GLN A 316 5.53 38.22 10.39
N TYR A 317 4.56 37.79 11.20
CA TYR A 317 3.20 38.33 11.29
C TYR A 317 2.26 38.05 10.11
N ASP A 318 2.68 37.26 9.13
CA ASP A 318 1.74 36.76 8.13
C ASP A 318 0.84 35.67 8.73
N PRO A 319 -0.46 35.64 8.37
CA PRO A 319 -1.38 34.60 8.83
C PRO A 319 -0.95 33.21 8.36
N CYS A 320 -1.04 32.23 9.24
CA CYS A 320 -0.67 30.84 8.99
C CYS A 320 -1.62 29.88 9.71
N LEU A 321 -1.67 28.64 9.21
CA LEU A 321 -2.41 27.54 9.85
C LEU A 321 -1.47 26.40 10.23
N LEU A 322 -0.44 26.15 9.41
CA LEU A 322 0.55 25.09 9.57
C LEU A 322 1.96 25.68 9.48
N ASN A 323 2.96 25.04 10.10
CA ASN A 323 4.36 25.46 10.03
C ASN A 323 4.86 25.57 8.59
N GLN A 324 4.40 24.70 7.69
CA GLN A 324 4.75 24.72 6.26
C GLN A 324 4.29 26.00 5.53
N HIS A 325 3.41 26.81 6.13
CA HIS A 325 2.99 28.11 5.59
C HIS A 325 3.98 29.22 5.89
N CYS A 326 4.94 29.00 6.80
CA CYS A 326 5.89 30.00 7.27
C CYS A 326 7.31 29.66 6.83
N ALA A 327 8.17 30.68 6.76
CA ALA A 327 9.61 30.44 6.61
C ALA A 327 10.20 29.69 7.83
N ASP A 328 9.62 29.94 9.01
CA ASP A 328 10.02 29.35 10.29
C ASP A 328 8.82 28.63 10.95
N ILE A 329 8.25 29.20 12.02
CA ILE A 329 7.22 28.57 12.84
C ILE A 329 5.89 29.30 12.65
N CYS A 330 4.79 28.55 12.59
CA CYS A 330 3.44 29.09 12.74
C CYS A 330 3.06 29.10 14.23
N GLY A 331 2.86 30.27 14.81
CA GLY A 331 2.50 30.43 16.23
C GLY A 331 1.13 29.84 16.58
N LEU A 332 0.85 29.72 17.88
CA LEU A 332 -0.47 29.35 18.40
C LEU A 332 -1.55 30.40 18.06
N ASP A 333 -1.13 31.65 17.89
CA ASP A 333 -1.95 32.78 17.48
C ASP A 333 -2.27 32.78 15.97
N GLY A 334 -1.75 31.80 15.21
CA GLY A 334 -1.96 31.71 13.77
C GLY A 334 -1.17 32.74 12.96
N PHE A 335 -0.04 33.21 13.50
CA PHE A 335 0.88 34.09 12.79
C PHE A 335 2.29 33.50 12.71
N CYS A 336 2.96 33.73 11.59
CA CYS A 336 4.34 33.31 11.44
C CYS A 336 5.25 34.08 12.41
N ILE A 337 6.12 33.36 13.11
CA ILE A 337 7.10 33.90 14.05
C ILE A 337 8.51 33.46 13.64
N PRO A 338 9.56 34.26 13.94
CA PRO A 338 10.93 33.88 13.60
C PRO A 338 11.37 32.62 14.34
N GLN A 339 12.41 31.98 13.82
CA GLN A 339 13.04 30.82 14.45
C GLN A 339 13.38 31.11 15.92
N GLN A 340 13.00 30.17 16.78
CA GLN A 340 13.23 30.27 18.22
C GLN A 340 14.63 29.73 18.60
N PRO A 341 15.27 30.26 19.66
CA PRO A 341 16.52 29.71 20.17
C PRO A 341 16.43 28.22 20.55
N ALA A 342 17.59 27.56 20.67
CA ALA A 342 17.64 26.18 21.12
C ALA A 342 17.10 26.05 22.55
N GLY A 343 16.22 25.07 22.78
CA GLY A 343 15.64 24.78 24.08
C GLY A 343 14.73 25.88 24.64
N SER A 344 14.14 26.74 23.81
CA SER A 344 13.26 27.83 24.28
C SER A 344 11.77 27.54 24.16
N ILE A 345 11.37 26.53 23.38
CA ILE A 345 9.96 26.19 23.14
C ILE A 345 9.47 25.16 24.17
N GLU A 346 8.33 25.44 24.79
CA GLU A 346 7.71 24.59 25.81
C GLU A 346 6.94 23.41 25.21
N VAL A 347 6.61 22.41 26.03
CA VAL A 347 5.80 21.26 25.60
C VAL A 347 4.38 21.73 25.22
N GLY A 348 3.90 21.31 24.05
CA GLY A 348 2.60 21.69 23.49
C GLY A 348 2.69 22.80 22.45
N ASP A 349 3.78 23.57 22.44
CA ASP A 349 3.98 24.68 21.52
C ASP A 349 4.54 24.20 20.17
N PRO A 350 4.28 24.95 19.07
CA PRO A 350 4.70 24.57 17.74
C PRO A 350 6.22 24.66 17.56
N CYS A 351 6.77 23.73 16.78
CA CYS A 351 8.21 23.65 16.54
C CYS A 351 8.48 23.13 15.12
N THR A 352 9.68 23.42 14.60
CA THR A 352 10.16 22.86 13.32
C THR A 352 11.41 21.98 13.47
N ALA A 353 12.04 21.97 14.65
CA ALA A 353 13.22 21.17 14.93
C ALA A 353 13.22 20.66 16.38
N ASN A 354 13.78 19.47 16.59
CA ASN A 354 13.94 18.90 17.93
C ASN A 354 14.68 19.86 18.86
N SER A 355 15.77 20.46 18.39
CA SER A 355 16.65 21.31 19.19
C SER A 355 16.01 22.59 19.72
N THR A 356 14.89 23.06 19.15
CA THR A 356 14.19 24.25 19.65
C THR A 356 13.32 23.93 20.87
N CYS A 357 12.92 22.66 21.04
CA CYS A 357 12.14 22.20 22.18
C CYS A 357 13.02 22.01 23.42
N GLN A 358 12.51 22.41 24.59
CA GLN A 358 13.16 22.14 25.90
C GLN A 358 13.43 20.65 26.14
N THR A 359 12.58 19.79 25.57
CA THR A 359 12.64 18.31 25.66
C THR A 359 13.44 17.65 24.55
N ASN A 360 13.99 18.44 23.62
CA ASN A 360 14.65 17.96 22.40
C ASN A 360 13.78 17.00 21.55
N ARG A 361 12.44 17.14 21.60
CA ARG A 361 11.49 16.34 20.83
C ARG A 361 10.43 17.23 20.18
N CYS A 362 10.44 17.26 18.85
CA CYS A 362 9.48 17.93 17.99
C CYS A 362 8.80 16.87 17.11
N GLU A 363 7.54 16.56 17.40
CA GLU A 363 6.83 15.44 16.77
C GLU A 363 5.44 15.89 16.30
N LEU A 364 4.84 15.11 15.39
CA LEU A 364 3.46 15.35 14.95
C LEU A 364 2.50 15.25 16.15
N GLY A 365 1.73 16.30 16.38
CA GLY A 365 0.68 16.38 17.38
C GLY A 365 -0.49 17.22 16.88
N PHE A 366 -1.45 17.48 17.76
CA PHE A 366 -2.59 18.33 17.45
C PHE A 366 -2.43 19.68 18.11
N ILE A 367 -2.64 20.75 17.33
CA ILE A 367 -2.53 22.13 17.78
C ILE A 367 -3.81 22.89 17.42
N TYR A 368 -4.22 23.82 18.28
CA TYR A 368 -5.42 24.61 18.11
C TYR A 368 -5.05 26.02 17.65
N ARG A 369 -5.41 26.38 16.41
CA ARG A 369 -5.06 27.67 15.79
C ARG A 369 -6.25 28.34 15.12
N PRO A 370 -6.26 29.67 14.97
CA PRO A 370 -7.30 30.35 14.21
C PRO A 370 -7.16 30.09 12.70
N LEU A 371 -8.29 30.04 11.98
CA LEU A 371 -8.28 29.94 10.53
C LEU A 371 -7.79 31.26 9.90
N PRO A 372 -6.82 31.21 8.97
CA PRO A 372 -6.29 32.40 8.32
C PRO A 372 -7.38 33.19 7.60
N ASN A 373 -7.42 34.51 7.81
CA ASN A 373 -8.27 35.46 7.07
C ASN A 373 -9.79 35.20 7.18
N VAL A 374 -10.26 34.47 8.19
CA VAL A 374 -11.70 34.24 8.45
C VAL A 374 -12.22 35.20 9.52
N GLN A 375 -13.39 35.78 9.28
CA GLN A 375 -14.12 36.62 10.24
C GLN A 375 -15.58 36.16 10.34
N PRO A 376 -16.13 35.92 11.56
CA PRO A 376 -15.45 35.99 12.87
C PRO A 376 -14.35 34.94 13.02
N VAL A 377 -13.37 35.20 13.90
CA VAL A 377 -12.26 34.27 14.13
C VAL A 377 -12.81 32.92 14.59
N THR A 378 -12.57 31.89 13.78
CA THR A 378 -12.85 30.50 14.08
C THR A 378 -11.55 29.76 14.30
N TYR A 379 -11.56 28.79 15.19
CA TYR A 379 -10.39 28.00 15.54
C TYR A 379 -10.58 26.55 15.13
N GLN A 380 -9.47 25.89 14.82
CA GLN A 380 -9.45 24.53 14.31
C GLN A 380 -8.31 23.74 14.96
N TYR A 381 -8.59 22.46 15.26
CA TYR A 381 -7.53 21.50 15.55
C TYR A 381 -6.92 21.03 14.24
N VAL A 382 -5.62 21.26 14.08
CA VAL A 382 -4.83 20.80 12.94
C VAL A 382 -3.69 19.93 13.40
N GLN A 383 -3.23 19.03 12.54
CA GLN A 383 -2.09 18.18 12.83
C GLN A 383 -0.82 18.87 12.30
N ASP A 384 0.11 19.15 13.20
CA ASP A 384 1.38 19.84 12.89
C ASP A 384 2.46 19.39 13.89
N THR A 385 3.70 19.82 13.71
CA THR A 385 4.78 19.51 14.64
C THR A 385 4.74 20.40 15.89
N VAL A 386 4.74 19.76 17.05
CA VAL A 386 4.71 20.39 18.38
C VAL A 386 5.79 19.77 19.28
N CYS A 387 6.25 20.54 20.25
CA CYS A 387 7.17 20.03 21.24
C CYS A 387 6.44 19.04 22.15
N VAL A 388 6.94 17.82 22.26
CA VAL A 388 6.33 16.76 23.07
C VAL A 388 7.18 16.47 24.31
N LYS A 389 6.59 15.79 25.30
CA LYS A 389 7.31 15.38 26.51
C LYS A 389 8.54 14.53 26.17
N ALA A 390 9.63 14.68 26.91
CA ALA A 390 10.84 13.88 26.77
C ALA A 390 10.59 12.42 27.19
N ARG A 391 11.27 11.48 26.51
CA ARG A 391 11.35 10.08 26.95
C ARG A 391 12.35 9.94 28.09
N ILE A 392 12.42 8.76 28.71
CA ILE A 392 13.53 8.40 29.60
C ILE A 392 14.87 8.69 28.91
N ASP A 393 15.83 9.18 29.68
CA ASP A 393 17.15 9.68 29.26
C ASP A 393 17.11 10.98 28.41
N GLY A 394 15.93 11.53 28.15
CA GLY A 394 15.74 12.81 27.47
C GLY A 394 15.90 14.03 28.40
N PRO A 395 16.18 15.22 27.85
CA PRO A 395 16.39 16.42 28.66
C PRO A 395 15.08 16.95 29.25
N CYS A 396 15.18 17.55 30.43
CA CYS A 396 14.07 18.20 31.13
C CYS A 396 14.55 19.27 32.10
N GLN A 397 13.63 20.09 32.58
CA GLN A 397 13.79 21.10 33.61
C GLN A 397 12.86 20.82 34.81
N PHE A 398 11.71 20.20 34.58
CA PHE A 398 10.73 19.85 35.60
C PHE A 398 9.95 18.58 35.22
N ASP A 399 9.35 17.92 36.21
CA ASP A 399 8.76 16.58 36.08
C ASP A 399 7.69 16.49 35.00
N ALA A 400 6.88 17.54 34.80
CA ALA A 400 5.81 17.55 33.79
C ALA A 400 6.30 17.43 32.33
N GLN A 401 7.59 17.67 32.08
CA GLN A 401 8.21 17.51 30.76
C GLN A 401 8.57 16.06 30.45
N CYS A 402 8.50 15.14 31.41
CA CYS A 402 8.76 13.73 31.20
C CYS A 402 7.46 13.00 30.83
N GLU A 403 7.51 12.18 29.78
CA GLU A 403 6.39 11.34 29.33
C GLU A 403 6.06 10.31 30.43
N VAL A 404 7.12 9.71 30.96
CA VAL A 404 7.17 8.85 32.14
C VAL A 404 8.41 9.21 32.95
N GLY A 405 8.42 8.92 34.24
CA GLY A 405 9.51 9.32 35.12
C GLY A 405 9.41 10.78 35.56
N ALA A 406 10.45 11.22 36.26
CA ALA A 406 10.58 12.56 36.81
C ALA A 406 11.91 13.19 36.37
N CYS A 407 12.00 14.51 36.43
CA CYS A 407 13.18 15.23 36.01
C CYS A 407 14.24 15.20 37.12
N ARG A 408 15.37 14.52 36.86
CA ARG A 408 16.46 14.38 37.82
C ARG A 408 17.76 14.78 37.15
N ASN A 409 18.45 15.76 37.73
CA ASN A 409 19.70 16.32 37.18
C ASN A 409 19.59 16.73 35.69
N GLY A 410 18.43 17.27 35.30
CA GLY A 410 18.16 17.72 33.94
C GLY A 410 17.80 16.62 32.94
N VAL A 411 17.55 15.39 33.41
CA VAL A 411 17.22 14.22 32.57
C VAL A 411 16.00 13.48 33.12
N CYS A 412 15.10 13.06 32.24
CA CYS A 412 13.93 12.26 32.60
C CYS A 412 14.38 10.86 33.04
N THR A 413 14.14 10.54 34.31
CA THR A 413 14.55 9.28 34.93
C THR A 413 13.33 8.60 35.54
N GLN A 414 13.18 7.30 35.32
CA GLN A 414 12.12 6.54 35.95
C GLN A 414 12.49 6.26 37.41
N LEU A 415 11.56 6.54 38.33
CA LEU A 415 11.79 6.45 39.76
C LEU A 415 11.66 5.00 40.25
N ASN A 416 12.57 4.60 41.12
CA ASN A 416 12.57 3.27 41.74
C ASN A 416 11.60 3.22 42.92
N ILE A 417 11.29 2.00 43.36
CA ILE A 417 10.50 1.78 44.57
C ILE A 417 11.22 2.42 45.78
N GLY A 418 10.47 3.20 46.57
CA GLY A 418 10.97 3.97 47.70
C GLY A 418 11.34 5.41 47.38
N ASP A 419 11.46 5.79 46.10
CA ASP A 419 11.74 7.17 45.70
C ASP A 419 10.51 8.07 45.91
N SER A 420 10.74 9.35 46.16
CA SER A 420 9.67 10.35 46.25
C SER A 420 9.12 10.69 44.87
N CYS A 421 7.79 10.68 44.74
CA CYS A 421 7.06 10.92 43.49
C CYS A 421 5.90 11.91 43.70
N SER A 422 5.51 12.59 42.62
CA SER A 422 4.34 13.49 42.58
C SER A 422 3.18 12.91 41.75
N SER A 423 3.49 12.04 40.80
CA SER A 423 2.54 11.38 39.90
C SER A 423 2.86 9.89 39.76
N TYR A 424 1.82 9.09 39.50
CA TYR A 424 1.93 7.63 39.41
C TYR A 424 2.86 7.18 38.28
N ASN A 425 2.83 7.87 37.12
CA ASN A 425 3.65 7.55 35.95
C ASN A 425 5.14 7.89 36.11
N GLU A 426 5.54 8.49 37.24
CA GLU A 426 6.95 8.73 37.55
C GLU A 426 7.65 7.43 37.99
N CYS A 427 6.91 6.50 38.60
CA CYS A 427 7.44 5.28 39.18
C CYS A 427 7.58 4.17 38.14
N VAL A 428 8.60 3.31 38.30
CA VAL A 428 8.77 2.09 37.49
C VAL A 428 7.57 1.14 37.57
N THR A 429 6.83 1.24 38.67
CA THR A 429 5.64 0.46 38.99
C THR A 429 4.33 1.13 38.60
N PHE A 430 4.38 2.34 38.02
CA PHE A 430 3.20 3.18 37.75
C PHE A 430 2.33 3.43 39.00
N ARG A 431 2.92 3.38 40.20
CA ARG A 431 2.20 3.54 41.46
C ARG A 431 2.94 4.49 42.40
N CYS A 432 2.34 5.65 42.60
CA CYS A 432 2.78 6.66 43.58
C CYS A 432 1.72 6.78 44.67
N THR A 433 2.04 6.42 45.90
CA THR A 433 1.11 6.46 47.03
C THR A 433 1.75 7.23 48.18
N ALA A 434 1.01 8.18 48.75
CA ALA A 434 1.53 9.09 49.77
C ALA A 434 2.86 9.80 49.39
N GLY A 435 3.05 10.06 48.09
CA GLY A 435 4.26 10.70 47.56
C GLY A 435 5.48 9.79 47.47
N ILE A 436 5.32 8.46 47.53
CA ILE A 436 6.40 7.47 47.44
C ILE A 436 6.05 6.41 46.40
N CYS A 437 7.03 6.01 45.60
CA CYS A 437 6.89 4.92 44.65
C CYS A 437 6.79 3.58 45.38
N GLU A 438 5.72 2.83 45.16
CA GLU A 438 5.47 1.54 45.82
C GLU A 438 5.51 0.38 44.83
N LEU A 439 5.48 -0.85 45.35
CA LEU A 439 5.34 -2.07 44.55
C LEU A 439 4.10 -2.02 43.65
N ALA A 440 4.23 -2.53 42.43
CA ALA A 440 3.18 -2.59 41.44
C ALA A 440 2.06 -3.55 41.85
N SER A 441 0.83 -3.20 41.45
CA SER A 441 -0.37 -4.01 41.58
C SER A 441 -0.36 -5.18 40.58
N THR A 442 -1.34 -6.09 40.69
CA THR A 442 -1.52 -7.13 39.66
C THR A 442 -1.70 -6.52 38.27
N HIS A 443 -1.37 -7.28 37.22
CA HIS A 443 -1.54 -6.85 35.83
C HIS A 443 -0.87 -5.51 35.50
N THR A 444 0.21 -5.20 36.19
CA THR A 444 1.13 -4.13 35.80
C THR A 444 2.36 -4.74 35.16
N TYR A 445 2.89 -4.11 34.11
CA TYR A 445 4.12 -4.55 33.47
C TYR A 445 5.27 -4.61 34.49
N CYS A 446 6.08 -5.67 34.42
CA CYS A 446 7.24 -5.83 35.28
C CYS A 446 8.36 -6.51 34.51
N SER A 447 9.60 -6.25 34.92
CA SER A 447 10.79 -6.96 34.46
C SER A 447 11.41 -7.82 35.56
N LEU A 448 11.07 -7.53 36.83
CA LEU A 448 11.58 -8.25 38.00
C LEU A 448 10.43 -8.55 38.96
N SER A 449 10.45 -9.75 39.57
CA SER A 449 9.50 -10.12 40.61
C SER A 449 9.45 -9.12 41.77
N SER A 450 10.59 -8.53 42.13
CA SER A 450 10.69 -7.52 43.20
C SER A 450 9.99 -6.20 42.88
N GLN A 451 9.50 -6.01 41.64
CA GLN A 451 8.68 -4.85 41.29
C GLN A 451 7.21 -5.06 41.65
N CYS A 452 6.79 -6.31 41.85
CA CYS A 452 5.41 -6.70 42.07
C CYS A 452 5.11 -6.90 43.55
N TYR A 453 3.92 -6.48 43.98
CA TYR A 453 3.50 -6.68 45.37
C TYR A 453 3.35 -8.17 45.72
N SER A 454 2.94 -8.99 44.75
CA SER A 454 2.93 -10.46 44.85
C SER A 454 4.32 -11.11 44.86
N ASN A 455 5.38 -10.33 44.62
CA ASN A 455 6.74 -10.80 44.38
C ASN A 455 6.82 -11.84 43.24
N ALA A 456 5.94 -11.74 42.25
CA ALA A 456 5.87 -12.64 41.11
C ALA A 456 5.62 -11.86 39.82
N CYS A 457 6.63 -11.84 38.96
CA CYS A 457 6.56 -11.27 37.62
C CYS A 457 6.56 -12.41 36.60
N LYS A 458 5.43 -12.65 35.91
CA LYS A 458 5.26 -13.81 35.03
C LYS A 458 4.67 -13.43 33.68
N PRO A 459 4.97 -14.20 32.62
CA PRO A 459 4.36 -13.98 31.32
C PRO A 459 2.86 -14.29 31.40
N ILE A 460 2.03 -13.47 30.75
CA ILE A 460 0.60 -13.76 30.62
C ILE A 460 0.42 -14.95 29.67
N TYR A 461 -0.44 -15.90 30.05
CA TYR A 461 -0.80 -17.01 29.18
C TYR A 461 -1.63 -16.49 28.00
N CYS A 462 -1.00 -16.42 26.84
CA CYS A 462 -1.65 -16.10 25.59
C CYS A 462 -2.33 -17.35 25.02
N ALA A 463 -3.66 -17.30 24.86
CA ALA A 463 -4.35 -18.38 24.15
C ALA A 463 -3.81 -18.49 22.71
N PRO A 464 -3.54 -19.72 22.20
CA PRO A 464 -3.07 -19.91 20.83
C PRO A 464 -4.02 -19.25 19.83
N GLY A 465 -3.49 -18.39 18.96
CA GLY A 465 -4.28 -17.72 17.91
C GLY A 465 -4.70 -16.29 18.19
N THR A 466 -4.25 -15.67 19.30
CA THR A 466 -4.41 -14.23 19.54
C THR A 466 -3.28 -13.44 18.84
N PRO A 467 -3.57 -12.67 17.77
CA PRO A 467 -2.58 -11.78 17.19
C PRO A 467 -2.33 -10.61 18.16
N ASN A 468 -1.07 -10.22 18.35
CA ASN A 468 -0.58 -9.18 19.28
C ASN A 468 -0.49 -9.57 20.77
N CYS A 469 -0.35 -10.85 21.10
CA CYS A 469 0.08 -11.21 22.43
C CYS A 469 1.61 -11.06 22.53
N ASP A 470 2.07 -9.86 22.91
CA ASP A 470 3.48 -9.61 23.21
C ASP A 470 3.88 -10.45 24.44
N PRO A 471 5.01 -11.19 24.44
CA PRO A 471 5.53 -11.94 25.59
C PRO A 471 6.01 -11.03 26.73
N HIS A 472 5.25 -10.00 27.06
CA HIS A 472 5.50 -9.17 28.22
C HIS A 472 5.18 -9.92 29.51
N THR A 473 6.01 -9.69 30.53
CA THR A 473 5.81 -10.17 31.89
C THR A 473 5.04 -9.13 32.69
N TRP A 474 4.12 -9.61 33.52
CA TRP A 474 3.21 -8.79 34.32
C TRP A 474 3.18 -9.32 35.75
N CYS A 475 2.84 -8.44 36.69
CA CYS A 475 2.70 -8.82 38.08
C CYS A 475 1.51 -9.77 38.25
N ASP A 476 1.78 -10.96 38.79
CA ASP A 476 0.74 -11.93 39.14
C ASP A 476 -0.12 -11.39 40.28
N PRO A 477 -1.40 -11.80 40.37
CA PRO A 477 -2.24 -11.45 41.51
C PRO A 477 -1.76 -12.12 42.79
N VAL A 478 -1.98 -11.45 43.91
CA VAL A 478 -1.82 -12.07 45.23
C VAL A 478 -2.86 -13.19 45.37
N PRO A 479 -2.45 -14.42 45.76
CA PRO A 479 -3.38 -15.53 45.91
C PRO A 479 -4.38 -15.30 47.05
N VAL A 480 -5.50 -16.03 47.03
CA VAL A 480 -6.48 -16.02 48.12
C VAL A 480 -5.83 -16.41 49.45
N LEU A 481 -6.24 -15.74 50.53
CA LEU A 481 -5.61 -15.73 51.85
C LEU A 481 -4.25 -15.02 51.93
N GLY A 482 -3.73 -14.48 50.81
CA GLY A 482 -2.55 -13.62 50.81
C GLY A 482 -2.87 -12.20 51.30
N THR A 483 -1.86 -11.52 51.83
CA THR A 483 -1.98 -10.15 52.31
C THR A 483 -2.07 -9.17 51.13
N CYS A 484 -2.94 -8.17 51.21
CA CYS A 484 -3.16 -7.13 50.18
C CYS A 484 -3.17 -5.73 50.79
N ARG A 485 -2.86 -4.70 49.99
CA ARG A 485 -3.05 -3.30 50.39
C ARG A 485 -4.44 -2.80 50.04
N ASP A 486 -4.91 -3.19 48.86
CA ASP A 486 -6.21 -2.85 48.30
C ASP A 486 -6.62 -3.88 47.21
N ASP A 487 -7.79 -3.67 46.60
CA ASP A 487 -8.35 -4.57 45.59
C ASP A 487 -7.46 -4.79 44.36
N SER A 488 -6.54 -3.87 44.05
CA SER A 488 -5.64 -3.98 42.90
C SER A 488 -4.49 -4.97 43.11
N ASP A 489 -4.19 -5.37 44.35
CA ASP A 489 -3.20 -6.42 44.59
C ASP A 489 -3.79 -7.82 44.35
N CYS A 490 -5.11 -7.94 44.49
CA CYS A 490 -5.86 -9.17 44.24
C CYS A 490 -6.32 -9.25 42.78
N ASP A 491 -6.82 -10.41 42.35
CA ASP A 491 -7.37 -10.62 40.99
C ASP A 491 -8.77 -9.98 40.81
N SER A 492 -8.84 -8.66 40.93
CA SER A 492 -10.07 -7.88 40.78
C SER A 492 -10.47 -7.62 39.34
N VAL A 493 -9.53 -7.75 38.39
CA VAL A 493 -9.78 -7.53 36.95
C VAL A 493 -10.71 -8.60 36.35
N PHE A 494 -10.70 -9.81 36.91
CA PHE A 494 -11.64 -10.89 36.56
C PHE A 494 -12.78 -11.06 37.58
N ASP A 495 -13.04 -10.05 38.42
CA ASP A 495 -14.11 -10.01 39.44
C ASP A 495 -14.12 -11.24 40.39
N SER A 496 -12.95 -11.87 40.60
CA SER A 496 -12.85 -13.14 41.31
C SER A 496 -12.47 -12.95 42.78
N VAL A 497 -11.52 -12.06 43.05
CA VAL A 497 -10.93 -11.87 44.37
C VAL A 497 -10.84 -10.38 44.72
N THR A 498 -11.10 -10.03 45.98
CA THR A 498 -11.05 -8.64 46.48
C THR A 498 -10.27 -8.60 47.79
N CYS A 499 -9.74 -7.43 48.14
CA CYS A 499 -9.04 -7.23 49.40
C CYS A 499 -10.03 -6.94 50.54
N ASP A 500 -10.08 -7.80 51.55
CA ASP A 500 -10.84 -7.54 52.77
C ASP A 500 -10.08 -6.56 53.65
N LEU A 501 -10.45 -5.28 53.60
CA LEU A 501 -9.79 -4.20 54.35
C LEU A 501 -9.91 -4.33 55.88
N ARG A 502 -10.69 -5.29 56.40
CA ARG A 502 -10.76 -5.56 57.84
C ARG A 502 -9.47 -6.22 58.35
N ASP A 503 -8.85 -7.06 57.53
CA ASP A 503 -7.64 -7.82 57.86
C ASP A 503 -6.60 -7.87 56.74
N ASN A 504 -6.77 -7.03 55.70
CA ASN A 504 -5.89 -6.90 54.55
C ASN A 504 -5.62 -8.24 53.86
N THR A 505 -6.65 -9.06 53.66
CA THR A 505 -6.53 -10.40 53.06
C THR A 505 -7.33 -10.52 51.76
N CYS A 506 -6.72 -11.07 50.70
CA CYS A 506 -7.41 -11.37 49.44
C CYS A 506 -8.43 -12.51 49.64
N ARG A 507 -9.71 -12.26 49.32
CA ARG A 507 -10.82 -13.21 49.49
C ARG A 507 -11.71 -13.24 48.25
N TYR A 508 -12.29 -14.40 47.97
CA TYR A 508 -13.23 -14.60 46.89
C TYR A 508 -14.54 -13.82 47.10
N ARG A 509 -15.11 -13.32 45.99
CA ARG A 509 -16.46 -12.74 45.94
C ARG A 509 -17.53 -13.85 45.91
N THR A 510 -18.80 -13.49 46.03
CA THR A 510 -19.93 -14.43 45.99
C THR A 510 -19.91 -15.31 44.73
N ASN A 511 -20.35 -16.56 44.86
CA ASN A 511 -20.43 -17.61 43.82
C ASN A 511 -19.11 -18.22 43.34
N HIS A 512 -17.96 -17.80 43.86
CA HIS A 512 -16.67 -18.42 43.57
C HIS A 512 -16.43 -19.68 44.40
N ALA A 513 -15.68 -20.63 43.85
CA ALA A 513 -15.39 -21.90 44.51
C ALA A 513 -14.53 -21.68 45.76
N CYS A 514 -14.88 -22.34 46.86
CA CYS A 514 -14.16 -22.25 48.12
C CYS A 514 -14.07 -23.62 48.80
N SER A 515 -13.01 -23.81 49.60
CA SER A 515 -12.84 -24.96 50.48
C SER A 515 -13.21 -24.62 51.93
N SER A 516 -13.23 -23.34 52.30
CA SER A 516 -13.52 -22.89 53.65
C SER A 516 -14.11 -21.48 53.68
N GLY A 517 -14.85 -21.14 54.74
CA GLY A 517 -15.45 -19.81 54.90
C GLY A 517 -14.43 -18.67 54.94
N VAL A 518 -13.20 -18.96 55.38
CA VAL A 518 -12.11 -17.96 55.42
C VAL A 518 -11.60 -17.58 54.05
N GLU A 519 -11.92 -18.31 52.97
CA GLU A 519 -11.58 -17.89 51.61
C GLU A 519 -12.58 -16.87 51.06
N CYS A 520 -13.74 -16.71 51.70
CA CYS A 520 -14.84 -15.89 51.23
C CYS A 520 -14.89 -14.54 51.94
N LEU A 521 -15.18 -13.48 51.20
CA LEU A 521 -15.38 -12.14 51.77
C LEU A 521 -16.53 -12.11 52.80
N SER A 522 -17.56 -12.93 52.57
CA SER A 522 -18.70 -13.11 53.48
C SER A 522 -18.39 -13.93 54.73
N GLY A 523 -17.24 -14.61 54.77
CA GLY A 523 -16.92 -15.59 55.81
C GLY A 523 -17.67 -16.92 55.68
N ILE A 524 -18.50 -17.10 54.63
CA ILE A 524 -19.37 -18.27 54.48
C ILE A 524 -19.04 -19.01 53.18
N CYS A 525 -18.64 -20.29 53.31
CA CYS A 525 -18.49 -21.21 52.19
C CYS A 525 -19.62 -22.26 52.27
N ALA A 526 -20.66 -22.07 51.46
CA ALA A 526 -21.83 -22.94 51.43
C ALA A 526 -21.83 -23.79 50.15
N ALA A 527 -21.92 -25.11 50.30
CA ALA A 527 -21.89 -26.06 49.17
C ALA A 527 -20.66 -25.87 48.24
N GLY A 528 -19.50 -25.53 48.82
CA GLY A 528 -18.27 -25.30 48.06
C GLY A 528 -18.22 -23.98 47.31
N LYS A 529 -19.11 -23.01 47.61
CA LYS A 529 -19.11 -21.67 47.03
C LYS A 529 -19.26 -20.57 48.07
N CYS A 530 -18.65 -19.41 47.81
CA CYS A 530 -18.82 -18.24 48.66
C CYS A 530 -20.25 -17.71 48.58
N SER A 531 -20.90 -17.58 49.73
CA SER A 531 -22.30 -17.15 49.85
C SER A 531 -22.44 -15.67 50.12
#